data_AF-A0A9R1X0D9-F1
#
_entry.id   AF-A0A9R1X0D9-F1
#
_cell.length_a   1.000
_cell.length_b   1.000
_cell.length_c   1.000
_cell.angle_alpha   90.00
_cell.angle_beta   90.00
_cell.angle_gamma   90.00
#
_symmetry.space_group_name_H-M   'P 1'
#
loop_
_entity.id
_entity.type
_entity.pdbx_description
1 polymer ?
#
loop_
_entity_poly.entity_id
_entity_poly.type
_entity_poly.pdbx_seq_one_letter_code
_entity_poly.pdbx_strand_id
1 'polypeptide(L)'
;MNLLCAQRLRISVTHLAFLAKSLVETVFHEFGNALQHMLTKQDEGLVAGIRGIEWDVVELPSQFMENWDTLMSIAKHYETGETLPEEIYQKLLAARTFRAGTLSLRQLKFTTVDLELHSKYVPGGSKSIYDVERRVSEKTQVLPLLEEDMFLYGFSHIFAGGYAVGYYSYKWAEVLSADAFSAFEDAGLNDDKV
;
A
#
# COMPACT_ATOMS: atom_id res chain seq x y z
N MET A 1 -3.80 10.19 -12.52
CA MET A 1 -2.42 9.77 -12.86
C MET A 1 -1.46 10.55 -11.98
N ASN A 2 -1.09 9.97 -10.83
CA ASN A 2 -0.16 10.52 -9.82
C ASN A 2 0.92 9.46 -9.51
N LEU A 3 1.53 8.89 -10.54
CA LEU A 3 2.42 7.72 -10.45
C LEU A 3 3.78 7.99 -9.76
N LEU A 4 4.06 9.21 -9.31
CA LEU A 4 5.35 9.60 -8.73
C LEU A 4 5.14 10.66 -7.66
N CYS A 5 4.53 10.33 -6.52
CA CYS A 5 4.57 11.24 -5.39
C CYS A 5 4.66 10.50 -4.05
N ALA A 6 5.85 9.97 -3.78
CA ALA A 6 6.31 9.82 -2.41
C ALA A 6 6.43 11.23 -1.80
N GLN A 7 5.39 11.70 -1.10
CA GLN A 7 5.34 13.06 -0.55
C GLN A 7 6.55 13.32 0.36
N ARG A 8 7.31 14.39 0.08
CA ARG A 8 8.41 14.87 0.93
C ARG A 8 8.17 16.30 1.41
N LEU A 9 8.67 16.59 2.62
CA LEU A 9 9.13 17.93 3.02
C LEU A 9 10.29 18.37 2.12
N ARG A 10 10.30 19.66 1.72
CA ARG A 10 11.18 20.26 0.70
C ARG A 10 12.66 19.81 0.78
N ILE A 11 13.21 19.44 -0.37
CA ILE A 11 14.64 19.12 -0.56
C ILE A 11 15.34 20.36 -1.13
N SER A 12 16.42 20.80 -0.49
CA SER A 12 17.38 21.73 -1.09
C SER A 12 18.43 20.93 -1.87
N VAL A 13 18.94 21.49 -2.97
CA VAL A 13 19.88 20.90 -3.94
C VAL A 13 21.20 20.39 -3.31
N THR A 14 21.43 20.65 -2.01
CA THR A 14 22.64 20.27 -1.28
C THR A 14 22.48 19.13 -0.26
N HIS A 15 21.29 18.53 -0.06
CA HIS A 15 21.08 17.52 1.00
C HIS A 15 20.46 16.20 0.51
N LEU A 16 21.08 15.09 0.92
CA LEU A 16 20.64 13.71 0.66
C LEU A 16 19.27 13.41 1.27
N ALA A 17 18.58 12.42 0.68
CA ALA A 17 17.31 11.90 1.17
C ALA A 17 17.54 10.67 2.06
N PHE A 18 17.48 10.84 3.38
CA PHE A 18 17.34 9.71 4.29
C PHE A 18 15.90 9.19 4.22
N LEU A 19 15.72 7.95 3.79
CA LEU A 19 14.41 7.33 3.65
C LEU A 19 14.15 6.43 4.85
N ALA A 20 12.97 6.59 5.47
CA ALA A 20 12.46 5.57 6.38
C ALA A 20 12.14 4.29 5.61
N LYS A 21 12.15 3.12 6.26
CA LYS A 21 11.81 1.84 5.64
C LYS A 21 10.46 1.88 4.90
N SER A 22 9.45 2.52 5.50
CA SER A 22 8.13 2.68 4.89
C SER A 22 8.14 3.47 3.59
N LEU A 23 9.08 4.40 3.43
CA LEU A 23 9.23 5.18 2.21
C LEU A 23 9.94 4.37 1.11
N VAL A 24 10.86 3.48 1.49
CA VAL A 24 11.43 2.51 0.56
C VAL A 24 10.34 1.57 0.05
N GLU A 25 9.50 1.03 0.93
CA GLU A 25 8.34 0.20 0.53
C GLU A 25 7.41 0.96 -0.43
N THR A 26 7.10 2.23 -0.13
CA THR A 26 6.29 3.08 -1.02
C THR A 26 6.93 3.25 -2.41
N VAL A 27 8.26 3.41 -2.49
CA VAL A 27 8.96 3.50 -3.79
C VAL A 27 8.85 2.20 -4.56
N PHE A 28 9.02 1.04 -3.90
CA PHE A 28 8.85 -0.27 -4.53
C PHE A 28 7.41 -0.50 -5.00
N HIS A 29 6.43 -0.08 -4.20
CA HIS A 29 5.02 -0.12 -4.55
C HIS A 29 4.75 0.63 -5.86
N GLU A 30 5.13 1.91 -5.94
CA GLU A 30 4.94 2.70 -7.17
C GLU A 30 5.75 2.16 -8.35
N PHE A 31 6.93 1.58 -8.08
CA PHE A 31 7.74 0.96 -9.12
C PHE A 31 7.07 -0.29 -9.71
N GLY A 32 6.35 -1.08 -8.92
CA GLY A 32 5.55 -2.21 -9.43
C GLY A 32 4.46 -1.78 -10.41
N ASN A 33 3.74 -0.68 -10.10
CA ASN A 33 2.79 -0.06 -11.02
C ASN A 33 3.48 0.39 -12.32
N ALA A 34 4.66 1.02 -12.19
CA ALA A 34 5.44 1.46 -13.33
C ALA A 34 5.91 0.28 -14.22
N LEU A 35 6.35 -0.81 -13.61
CA LEU A 35 6.75 -2.03 -14.32
C LEU A 35 5.59 -2.62 -15.12
N GLN A 36 4.40 -2.75 -14.53
CA GLN A 36 3.23 -3.26 -15.24
C GLN A 36 2.87 -2.39 -16.45
N HIS A 37 2.96 -1.06 -16.30
CA HIS A 37 2.71 -0.14 -17.39
C HIS A 37 3.77 -0.25 -18.50
N MET A 38 5.05 -0.27 -18.14
CA MET A 38 6.17 -0.22 -19.09
C MET A 38 6.46 -1.56 -19.77
N LEU A 39 6.23 -2.69 -19.09
CA LEU A 39 6.56 -4.04 -19.58
C LEU A 39 5.37 -4.74 -20.24
N THR A 40 4.26 -4.03 -20.44
CA THR A 40 3.12 -4.58 -21.18
C THR A 40 3.53 -5.04 -22.58
N LYS A 41 2.98 -6.18 -23.02
CA LYS A 41 3.19 -6.73 -24.37
C LYS A 41 1.97 -6.55 -25.27
N GLN A 42 0.90 -5.95 -24.75
CA GLN A 42 -0.27 -5.59 -25.55
C GLN A 42 0.08 -4.37 -26.41
N ASP A 43 -0.16 -4.49 -27.71
CA ASP A 43 0.00 -3.41 -28.68
C ASP A 43 -1.30 -2.61 -28.88
N GLU A 44 -2.44 -3.16 -28.46
CA GLU A 44 -3.74 -2.48 -28.45
C GLU A 44 -3.82 -1.45 -27.31
N GLY A 45 -3.81 -0.16 -27.68
CA GLY A 45 -3.67 0.95 -26.72
C GLY A 45 -4.81 1.11 -25.72
N LEU A 46 -5.99 0.53 -25.99
CA LEU A 46 -7.13 0.54 -25.06
C LEU A 46 -6.96 -0.44 -23.89
N VAL A 47 -6.10 -1.45 -24.03
CA VAL A 47 -5.87 -2.51 -23.01
C VAL A 47 -4.38 -2.67 -22.66
N ALA A 48 -3.54 -1.74 -23.09
CA ALA A 48 -2.11 -1.74 -22.78
C ALA A 48 -1.80 -1.20 -21.38
N GLY A 49 -0.74 -1.73 -20.78
CA GLY A 49 -0.24 -1.32 -19.47
C GLY A 49 -1.19 -1.75 -18.36
N ILE A 50 -1.76 -0.76 -17.67
CA ILE A 50 -2.74 -0.94 -16.59
C ILE A 50 -4.19 -0.75 -17.06
N ARG A 51 -4.40 -0.43 -18.35
CA ARG A 51 -5.73 -0.15 -18.89
C ARG A 51 -6.51 -1.44 -19.09
N GLY A 52 -7.81 -1.40 -18.79
CA GLY A 52 -8.69 -2.56 -18.97
C GLY A 52 -8.52 -3.65 -17.91
N ILE A 53 -7.66 -3.43 -16.91
CA ILE A 53 -7.50 -4.32 -15.77
C ILE A 53 -8.53 -3.95 -14.70
N GLU A 54 -9.22 -4.96 -14.16
CA GLU A 54 -10.16 -4.80 -13.06
C GLU A 54 -9.48 -4.14 -11.85
N TRP A 55 -10.19 -3.17 -11.24
CA TRP A 55 -9.59 -2.29 -10.24
C TRP A 55 -9.20 -3.01 -8.94
N ASP A 56 -9.71 -4.20 -8.69
CA ASP A 56 -9.37 -5.03 -7.53
C ASP A 56 -8.13 -5.91 -7.71
N VAL A 57 -7.54 -5.93 -8.91
CA VAL A 57 -6.26 -6.59 -9.18
C VAL A 57 -5.14 -5.63 -9.58
N VAL A 58 -5.44 -4.34 -9.78
CA VAL A 58 -4.46 -3.33 -10.20
C VAL A 58 -3.31 -3.14 -9.20
N GLU A 59 -3.54 -3.43 -7.92
CA GLU A 59 -2.54 -3.31 -6.85
C GLU A 59 -1.65 -4.56 -6.68
N LEU A 60 -1.88 -5.61 -7.49
CA LEU A 60 -1.10 -6.84 -7.39
C LEU A 60 0.39 -6.59 -7.63
N PRO A 61 0.84 -5.97 -8.75
CA PRO A 61 2.27 -5.81 -8.99
C PRO A 61 2.93 -4.79 -8.08
N SER A 62 2.21 -3.76 -7.64
CA SER A 62 2.72 -2.80 -6.66
C SER A 62 3.01 -3.48 -5.33
N GLN A 63 2.04 -4.19 -4.75
CA GLN A 63 2.22 -4.91 -3.48
C GLN A 63 3.17 -6.09 -3.60
N PHE A 64 3.21 -6.76 -4.74
CA PHE A 64 4.18 -7.82 -5.01
C PHE A 64 5.62 -7.31 -4.86
N MET A 65 5.91 -6.11 -5.39
CA MET A 65 7.25 -5.52 -5.32
C MET A 65 7.69 -5.16 -3.89
N GLU A 66 6.77 -5.01 -2.94
CA GLU A 66 7.12 -4.71 -1.54
C GLU A 66 7.76 -5.89 -0.80
N ASN A 67 7.63 -7.12 -1.31
CA ASN A 67 8.10 -8.34 -0.65
C ASN A 67 9.58 -8.65 -0.87
N TRP A 68 10.24 -7.99 -1.82
CA TRP A 68 11.62 -8.31 -2.17
C TRP A 68 12.62 -7.87 -1.12
N ASP A 69 13.49 -8.80 -0.71
CA ASP A 69 14.58 -8.51 0.21
C ASP A 69 15.80 -7.94 -0.51
N THR A 70 15.66 -6.69 -0.99
CA THR A 70 16.77 -5.94 -1.59
C THR A 70 17.47 -5.04 -0.58
N LEU A 71 17.11 -5.11 0.71
CA LEU A 71 17.53 -4.11 1.71
C LEU A 71 19.05 -4.06 1.85
N MET A 72 19.72 -5.20 1.92
CA MET A 72 21.19 -5.24 2.04
C MET A 72 21.90 -4.69 0.79
N SER A 73 21.26 -4.73 -0.38
CA SER A 73 21.84 -4.15 -1.61
C SER A 73 21.76 -2.62 -1.64
N ILE A 74 20.74 -2.04 -0.99
CA ILE A 74 20.46 -0.59 -0.99
C ILE A 74 20.91 0.11 0.29
N ALA A 75 21.00 -0.60 1.42
CA ALA A 75 21.26 -0.03 2.74
C ALA A 75 22.77 0.16 2.96
N LYS A 76 23.30 1.25 2.41
CA LYS A 76 24.67 1.70 2.63
C LYS A 76 24.68 3.06 3.32
N HIS A 77 25.61 3.26 4.25
CA HIS A 77 25.83 4.55 4.86
C HIS A 77 26.27 5.55 3.79
N TYR A 78 25.61 6.70 3.71
CA TYR A 78 25.80 7.63 2.58
C TYR A 78 27.21 8.23 2.51
N GLU A 79 27.89 8.45 3.64
CA GLU A 79 29.27 8.96 3.67
C GLU A 79 30.31 7.85 3.54
N THR A 80 30.25 6.82 4.39
CA THR A 80 31.27 5.78 4.48
C THR A 80 31.11 4.67 3.43
N GLY A 81 29.92 4.52 2.84
CA GLY A 81 29.59 3.43 1.91
C GLY A 81 29.45 2.06 2.58
N GLU A 82 29.60 1.98 3.91
CA GLU A 82 29.50 0.74 4.68
C GLU A 82 28.08 0.18 4.59
N THR A 83 27.97 -1.14 4.43
CA THR A 83 26.68 -1.82 4.38
C THR A 83 26.06 -1.93 5.77
N LEU A 84 24.73 -1.96 5.84
CA LEU A 84 23.99 -2.18 7.07
C LEU A 84 24.54 -3.42 7.81
N PRO A 85 24.87 -3.33 9.11
CA PRO A 85 25.31 -4.49 9.88
C PRO A 85 24.24 -5.58 9.93
N GLU A 86 24.64 -6.83 9.75
CA GLU A 86 23.76 -8.00 9.72
C GLU A 86 22.86 -8.09 10.97
N GLU A 87 23.40 -7.78 12.15
CA GLU A 87 22.62 -7.78 13.40
C GLU A 87 21.44 -6.80 13.35
N ILE A 88 21.60 -5.66 12.69
CA ILE A 88 20.53 -4.67 12.53
C ILE A 88 19.52 -5.14 11.48
N TYR A 89 20.00 -5.72 10.38
CA TYR A 89 19.12 -6.34 9.37
C TYR A 89 18.21 -7.41 10.00
N GLN A 90 18.76 -8.32 10.81
CA GLN A 90 17.98 -9.34 11.52
C GLN A 90 16.95 -8.74 12.48
N LYS A 91 17.25 -7.62 13.16
CA LYS A 91 16.28 -6.90 14.00
C LYS A 91 15.15 -6.29 13.16
N LEU A 92 15.45 -5.74 11.99
CA LEU A 92 14.43 -5.21 11.07
C LEU A 92 13.52 -6.33 10.54
N LEU A 93 14.10 -7.48 10.19
CA LEU A 93 13.36 -8.66 9.75
C LEU A 93 12.44 -9.18 10.86
N ALA A 94 12.95 -9.32 12.09
CA ALA A 94 12.15 -9.73 13.25
C ALA A 94 11.02 -8.76 13.57
N ALA A 95 11.19 -7.47 13.27
CA ALA A 95 10.16 -6.44 13.47
C ALA A 95 9.10 -6.40 12.35
N ARG A 96 9.25 -7.16 11.23
CA ARG A 96 8.35 -7.10 10.07
C ARG A 96 6.87 -7.29 10.42
N THR A 97 6.57 -8.17 11.37
CA THR A 97 5.18 -8.51 11.76
C THR A 97 4.69 -7.73 12.98
N PHE A 98 5.50 -6.79 13.50
CA PHE A 98 5.12 -5.98 14.65
C PHE A 98 3.84 -5.18 14.35
N ARG A 99 2.78 -5.41 15.14
CA ARG A 99 1.45 -4.78 15.01
C ARG A 99 0.72 -5.08 13.70
N ALA A 100 1.06 -6.16 12.99
CA ALA A 100 0.39 -6.58 11.76
C ALA A 100 -1.16 -6.65 11.92
N GLY A 101 -1.65 -7.15 13.06
CA GLY A 101 -3.09 -7.19 13.36
C GLY A 101 -3.75 -5.80 13.40
N THR A 102 -3.12 -4.81 14.04
CA THR A 102 -3.63 -3.44 14.11
C THR A 102 -3.62 -2.78 12.72
N LEU A 103 -2.55 -2.97 11.94
CA LEU A 103 -2.44 -2.43 10.59
C LEU A 103 -3.51 -3.05 9.67
N SER A 104 -3.73 -4.36 9.78
CA SER A 104 -4.77 -5.06 9.04
C SER A 104 -6.17 -4.55 9.40
N LEU A 105 -6.51 -4.46 10.69
CA LEU A 105 -7.79 -3.90 11.14
C LEU A 105 -8.02 -2.47 10.67
N ARG A 106 -6.96 -1.65 10.61
CA ARG A 106 -7.05 -0.29 10.06
C ARG A 106 -7.41 -0.29 8.57
N GLN A 107 -6.81 -1.15 7.75
CA GLN A 107 -7.20 -1.29 6.34
C GLN A 107 -8.64 -1.80 6.18
N LEU A 108 -9.06 -2.75 7.04
CA LEU A 108 -10.43 -3.25 7.07
C LEU A 108 -11.44 -2.19 7.50
N LYS A 109 -11.09 -1.29 8.44
CA LYS A 109 -11.91 -0.11 8.79
C LYS A 109 -12.18 0.72 7.54
N PHE A 110 -11.13 1.13 6.82
CA PHE A 110 -11.27 1.96 5.62
C PHE A 110 -12.13 1.30 4.54
N THR A 111 -11.85 0.02 4.29
CA THR A 111 -12.63 -0.80 3.35
C THR A 111 -14.11 -0.86 3.73
N THR A 112 -14.39 -1.16 5.00
CA THR A 112 -15.77 -1.32 5.48
C THR A 112 -16.52 0.00 5.49
N VAL A 113 -15.87 1.11 5.85
CA VAL A 113 -16.45 2.45 5.80
C VAL A 113 -16.81 2.83 4.36
N ASP A 114 -15.91 2.63 3.40
CA ASP A 114 -16.17 2.89 1.98
C ASP A 114 -17.41 2.10 1.49
N LEU A 115 -17.43 0.79 1.72
CA LEU A 115 -18.55 -0.06 1.32
C LEU A 115 -19.87 0.34 2.00
N GLU A 116 -19.86 0.66 3.29
CA GLU A 116 -21.07 1.05 4.03
C GLU A 116 -21.61 2.42 3.56
N LEU A 117 -20.73 3.37 3.26
CA LEU A 117 -21.09 4.68 2.71
C LEU A 117 -21.73 4.59 1.31
N HIS A 118 -21.32 3.60 0.51
CA HIS A 118 -21.81 3.47 -0.86
C HIS A 118 -22.90 2.40 -1.05
N SER A 119 -23.22 1.61 -0.02
CA SER A 119 -24.26 0.56 -0.10
C SER A 119 -25.49 0.81 0.79
N LYS A 120 -25.29 1.32 2.01
CA LYS A 120 -26.36 1.42 3.02
C LYS A 120 -26.66 2.84 3.46
N TYR A 121 -25.69 3.75 3.34
CA TYR A 121 -25.87 5.14 3.71
C TYR A 121 -26.77 5.87 2.71
N VAL A 122 -27.65 6.73 3.22
CA VAL A 122 -28.57 7.54 2.41
C VAL A 122 -28.30 9.02 2.70
N PRO A 123 -27.72 9.77 1.74
CA PRO A 123 -27.52 11.21 1.88
C PRO A 123 -28.83 11.96 2.15
N GLY A 124 -28.79 12.97 3.03
CA GLY A 124 -29.97 13.75 3.43
C GLY A 124 -30.91 13.05 4.43
N GLY A 125 -30.58 11.83 4.86
CA GLY A 125 -31.28 11.14 5.95
C GLY A 125 -30.91 11.68 7.34
N SER A 126 -31.37 10.99 8.38
CA SER A 126 -31.14 11.37 9.79
C SER A 126 -29.74 11.02 10.32
N LYS A 127 -29.00 10.14 9.64
CA LYS A 127 -27.64 9.74 10.02
C LYS A 127 -26.61 10.52 9.22
N SER A 128 -25.53 10.92 9.86
CA SER A 128 -24.35 11.51 9.23
C SER A 128 -23.37 10.44 8.74
N ILE A 129 -22.39 10.85 7.94
CA ILE A 129 -21.27 9.98 7.54
C ILE A 129 -20.42 9.54 8.76
N TYR A 130 -20.35 10.37 9.81
CA TYR A 130 -19.63 10.04 11.05
C TYR A 130 -20.35 8.97 11.87
N ASP A 131 -21.68 8.91 11.78
CA ASP A 131 -22.46 7.82 12.42
C ASP A 131 -22.21 6.47 11.74
N VAL A 132 -21.92 6.49 10.44
CA VAL A 132 -21.47 5.30 9.72
C VAL A 132 -20.08 4.92 10.17
N GLU A 133 -19.14 5.87 10.18
CA GLU A 133 -17.75 5.64 10.59
C GLU A 133 -17.67 5.08 12.03
N ARG A 134 -18.35 5.70 12.99
CA ARG A 134 -18.40 5.23 14.38
C ARG A 134 -18.92 3.81 14.49
N ARG A 135 -20.05 3.50 13.83
CA ARG A 135 -20.64 2.15 13.83
C ARG A 135 -19.67 1.11 13.25
N VAL A 136 -18.96 1.44 12.18
CA VAL A 136 -17.97 0.52 11.59
C VAL A 136 -16.80 0.32 12.55
N SER A 137 -16.30 1.40 13.14
CA SER A 137 -15.19 1.38 14.09
C SER A 137 -15.44 0.52 15.32
N GLU A 138 -16.68 0.32 15.78
CA GLU A 138 -17.02 -0.60 16.87
C GLU A 138 -16.54 -2.04 16.61
N LYS A 139 -16.41 -2.45 15.34
CA LYS A 139 -15.97 -3.81 14.96
C LYS A 139 -14.55 -3.83 14.39
N THR A 140 -14.06 -2.70 13.89
CA THR A 140 -12.78 -2.63 13.16
C THR A 140 -11.69 -1.88 13.91
N GLN A 141 -11.95 -1.38 15.13
CA GLN A 141 -10.96 -0.74 15.98
C GLN A 141 -11.08 -1.23 17.43
N VAL A 142 -9.95 -1.24 18.13
CA VAL A 142 -9.88 -1.67 19.54
C VAL A 142 -10.29 -0.57 20.50
N LEU A 143 -10.08 0.69 20.10
CA LEU A 143 -10.44 1.87 20.87
C LEU A 143 -11.50 2.67 20.12
N PRO A 144 -12.40 3.36 20.84
CA PRO A 144 -13.38 4.24 20.23
C PRO A 144 -12.69 5.40 19.51
N LEU A 145 -13.37 5.93 18.50
CA LEU A 145 -12.96 7.18 17.85
C LEU A 145 -13.17 8.37 18.78
N LEU A 146 -12.36 9.40 18.59
CA LEU A 146 -12.61 10.71 19.18
C LEU A 146 -13.88 11.31 18.55
N GLU A 147 -14.59 12.15 19.30
CA GLU A 147 -15.80 12.81 18.79
C GLU A 147 -15.46 13.74 17.62
N GLU A 148 -14.26 14.31 17.64
CA GLU A 148 -13.69 15.21 16.65
C GLU A 148 -12.93 14.50 15.52
N ASP A 149 -13.03 13.17 15.40
CA ASP A 149 -12.41 12.47 14.27
C ASP A 149 -13.09 12.89 12.96
N MET A 150 -12.28 13.46 12.06
CA MET A 150 -12.69 14.02 10.78
C MET A 150 -11.92 13.38 9.62
N PHE A 151 -11.44 12.14 9.80
CA PHE A 151 -10.65 11.40 8.82
C PHE A 151 -11.27 11.39 7.41
N LEU A 152 -12.61 11.28 7.33
CA LEU A 152 -13.33 11.22 6.05
C LEU A 152 -13.04 12.41 5.13
N TYR A 153 -12.79 13.62 5.65
CA TYR A 153 -12.41 14.76 4.80
C TYR A 153 -11.06 14.57 4.10
N GLY A 154 -10.17 13.79 4.71
CA GLY A 154 -8.87 13.43 4.16
C GLY A 154 -8.88 12.16 3.31
N PHE A 155 -10.03 11.47 3.18
CA PHE A 155 -10.09 10.17 2.52
C PHE A 155 -10.19 10.30 0.99
N SER A 156 -9.17 10.90 0.40
CA SER A 156 -9.11 11.23 -1.03
C SER A 156 -9.28 10.02 -1.96
N HIS A 157 -8.89 8.82 -1.54
CA HIS A 157 -8.99 7.61 -2.35
C HIS A 157 -10.41 7.37 -2.87
N ILE A 158 -11.42 7.58 -2.02
CA ILE A 158 -12.82 7.29 -2.34
C ILE A 158 -13.62 8.53 -2.75
N PHE A 159 -13.14 9.74 -2.41
CA PHE A 159 -13.84 10.99 -2.74
C PHE A 159 -13.25 11.75 -3.94
N ALA A 160 -11.98 11.53 -4.27
CA ALA A 160 -11.27 12.23 -5.34
C ALA A 160 -10.29 11.32 -6.12
N GLY A 161 -10.34 10.01 -5.88
CA GLY A 161 -9.51 8.98 -6.50
C GLY A 161 -10.34 7.92 -7.22
N GLY A 162 -9.68 6.85 -7.64
CA GLY A 162 -10.32 5.74 -8.36
C GLY A 162 -10.96 4.66 -7.47
N TYR A 163 -10.98 4.84 -6.14
CA TYR A 163 -11.30 3.76 -5.19
C TYR A 163 -12.67 3.93 -4.54
N ALA A 164 -13.57 4.75 -5.09
CA ALA A 164 -14.95 4.80 -4.60
C ALA A 164 -15.61 3.43 -4.77
N VAL A 165 -16.15 2.85 -3.69
CA VAL A 165 -16.66 1.46 -3.67
C VAL A 165 -15.59 0.43 -4.05
N GLY A 166 -14.32 0.76 -3.82
CA GLY A 166 -13.18 0.02 -4.34
C GLY A 166 -11.99 0.04 -3.40
N TYR A 167 -12.08 0.60 -2.18
CA TYR A 167 -10.94 0.59 -1.27
C TYR A 167 -10.56 -0.83 -0.82
N TYR A 168 -11.49 -1.80 -0.94
CA TYR A 168 -11.23 -3.22 -0.73
C TYR A 168 -10.17 -3.80 -1.68
N SER A 169 -9.95 -3.17 -2.85
CA SER A 169 -8.97 -3.58 -3.86
C SER A 169 -7.59 -3.83 -3.27
N TYR A 170 -7.14 -3.02 -2.31
CA TYR A 170 -5.84 -3.23 -1.65
C TYR A 170 -5.73 -4.58 -0.96
N LYS A 171 -6.76 -4.98 -0.20
CA LYS A 171 -6.74 -6.26 0.52
C LYS A 171 -7.03 -7.45 -0.39
N TRP A 172 -7.82 -7.22 -1.45
CA TRP A 172 -8.08 -8.22 -2.47
C TRP A 172 -6.81 -8.57 -3.26
N ALA A 173 -6.11 -7.56 -3.76
CA ALA A 173 -4.85 -7.72 -4.47
C ALA A 173 -3.72 -8.24 -3.56
N GLU A 174 -3.73 -7.93 -2.26
CA GLU A 174 -2.71 -8.42 -1.32
C GLU A 174 -2.73 -9.94 -1.18
N VAL A 175 -3.92 -10.57 -1.29
CA VAL A 175 -4.03 -12.03 -1.33
C VAL A 175 -3.31 -12.58 -2.56
N LEU A 176 -3.54 -11.97 -3.72
CA LEU A 176 -2.93 -12.39 -4.97
C LEU A 176 -1.42 -12.15 -4.99
N SER A 177 -0.96 -11.02 -4.44
CA SER A 177 0.46 -10.67 -4.42
C SER A 177 1.25 -11.55 -3.44
N ALA A 178 0.66 -11.88 -2.29
CA ALA A 178 1.25 -12.83 -1.35
C ALA A 178 1.35 -14.24 -1.95
N ASP A 179 0.29 -14.71 -2.63
CA ASP A 179 0.30 -16.01 -3.32
C ASP A 179 1.32 -16.03 -4.47
N ALA A 180 1.36 -14.96 -5.28
CA ALA A 180 2.36 -14.81 -6.33
C ALA A 180 3.80 -14.81 -5.79
N PHE A 181 4.05 -14.18 -4.63
CA PHE A 181 5.35 -14.22 -3.98
C PHE A 181 5.69 -15.60 -3.41
N SER A 182 4.69 -16.34 -2.92
CA SER A 182 4.90 -17.71 -2.42
C SER A 182 5.45 -18.65 -3.49
N ALA A 183 5.11 -18.44 -4.77
CA ALA A 183 5.70 -19.19 -5.88
C ALA A 183 7.23 -19.02 -5.98
N PHE A 184 7.77 -17.84 -5.60
CA PHE A 184 9.21 -17.59 -5.52
C PHE A 184 9.84 -18.25 -4.28
N GLU A 185 9.11 -18.27 -3.16
CA GLU A 185 9.54 -18.99 -1.95
C GLU A 185 9.64 -20.49 -2.22
N ASP A 186 8.65 -21.08 -2.91
CA ASP A 186 8.61 -22.48 -3.30
C ASP A 186 9.70 -22.85 -4.31
N ALA A 187 9.99 -21.97 -5.26
CA ALA A 187 11.07 -22.17 -6.23
C ALA A 187 12.48 -22.00 -5.61
N GLY A 188 12.57 -21.25 -4.50
CA GLY A 188 13.81 -20.94 -3.80
C GLY A 188 14.36 -19.57 -4.19
N LEU A 189 14.30 -18.62 -3.23
CA LEU A 189 14.68 -17.21 -3.41
C LEU A 189 16.14 -16.96 -3.83
N ASN A 190 17.00 -17.98 -3.80
CA ASN A 190 18.42 -17.91 -4.15
C ASN A 190 18.78 -18.72 -5.42
N ASP A 191 17.80 -19.26 -6.15
CA ASP A 191 18.06 -19.93 -7.42
C ASP A 191 18.17 -18.88 -8.54
N ASP A 192 19.33 -18.80 -9.20
CA ASP A 192 19.62 -17.86 -10.30
C ASP A 192 18.70 -18.03 -11.53
N LYS A 193 17.81 -19.03 -11.53
CA LYS A 193 16.81 -19.31 -12.58
C LYS A 193 15.43 -18.72 -12.32
N VAL A 194 15.21 -18.16 -11.14
CA VAL A 194 13.97 -17.48 -10.72
C VAL A 194 14.16 -15.97 -10.85
#